data_AF-A0AB33ISY3-F1
#
_entry.id   AF-A0AB33ISY3-F1
#
_cell.length_a   1.000
_cell.length_b   1.000
_cell.length_c   1.000
_cell.angle_alpha   90.00
_cell.angle_beta   90.00
_cell.angle_gamma   90.00
#
_symmetry.space_group_name_H-M   'P 1'
#
loop_
_entity.id
_entity.type
_entity.pdbx_description
1 polymer ?
#
loop_
_entity_poly.entity_id
_entity_poly.type
_entity_poly.pdbx_seq_one_letter_code
_entity_poly.pdbx_strand_id
1 'polypeptide(L)'
;MKFNSEENARTCLSHISYFRLKYYWTDMLDDETEHDFLPTALFDDVLARYNFDRNLRLVLFDAIEIIEVALRAKIINHLSQAKGNGLWYLDKTLFEREDYFEDFVLDLKYEFSRSTEPFAKEYIANAPNWDAESRW
;
A
#
# COMPACT_ATOMS: atom_id res chain seq x y z
N MET A 1 -1.82 -18.55 28.38
CA MET A 1 -2.93 -18.47 27.41
C MET A 1 -3.67 -19.79 27.40
N LYS A 2 -4.99 -19.77 27.33
CA LYS A 2 -5.85 -20.97 27.22
C LYS A 2 -6.21 -21.25 25.76
N PHE A 3 -6.31 -22.52 25.43
CA PHE A 3 -6.67 -23.00 24.10
C PHE A 3 -7.92 -23.89 24.22
N ASN A 4 -8.97 -23.55 23.47
CA ASN A 4 -10.16 -24.39 23.40
C ASN A 4 -9.91 -25.66 22.57
N SER A 5 -9.04 -25.58 21.56
CA SER A 5 -8.53 -26.72 20.79
C SER A 5 -7.06 -26.50 20.41
N GLU A 6 -6.17 -27.33 20.93
CA GLU A 6 -4.74 -27.27 20.61
C GLU A 6 -4.44 -27.62 19.15
N GLU A 7 -5.23 -28.51 18.55
CA GLU A 7 -5.08 -28.91 17.14
C GLU A 7 -5.37 -27.73 16.20
N ASN A 8 -6.46 -26.99 16.48
CA ASN A 8 -6.80 -25.79 15.74
C ASN A 8 -5.73 -24.71 15.92
N ALA A 9 -5.21 -24.54 17.13
CA ALA A 9 -4.15 -23.59 17.42
C ALA A 9 -2.87 -23.89 16.62
N ARG A 10 -2.45 -25.17 16.57
CA ARG A 10 -1.30 -25.61 15.76
C ARG A 10 -1.51 -25.33 14.27
N THR A 11 -2.70 -25.66 13.76
CA THR A 11 -3.06 -25.42 12.35
C THR A 11 -3.13 -23.93 12.02
N CYS A 12 -3.54 -23.10 12.97
CA CYS A 12 -3.56 -21.66 12.77
C CYS A 12 -2.14 -21.09 12.75
N LEU A 13 -1.30 -21.49 13.70
CA LEU A 13 0.09 -21.05 13.82
C LEU A 13 0.98 -21.57 12.67
N SER A 14 0.58 -22.62 11.95
CA SER A 14 1.27 -23.03 10.71
C SER A 14 0.98 -22.10 9.52
N HIS A 15 -0.11 -21.33 9.56
CA HIS A 15 -0.49 -20.39 8.50
C HIS A 15 -0.25 -18.93 8.88
N ILE A 16 -0.34 -18.59 10.17
CA ILE A 16 -0.17 -17.23 10.68
C ILE A 16 1.01 -17.21 11.65
N SER A 17 2.02 -16.40 11.31
CA SER A 17 3.20 -16.25 12.15
C SER A 17 2.85 -15.79 13.56
N TYR A 18 3.47 -16.41 14.57
CA TYR A 18 3.42 -15.99 15.96
C TYR A 18 3.68 -14.49 16.12
N PHE A 19 4.67 -13.93 15.42
CA PHE A 19 5.00 -12.50 15.50
C PHE A 19 3.88 -11.60 14.98
N ARG A 20 3.08 -12.08 14.02
CA ARG A 20 1.90 -11.35 13.55
C ARG A 20 0.81 -11.36 14.61
N LEU A 21 0.56 -12.51 15.23
CA LEU A 21 -0.46 -12.62 16.29
C LEU A 21 -0.05 -11.90 17.59
N LYS A 22 1.26 -11.71 17.83
CA LYS A 22 1.80 -11.01 19.00
C LYS A 22 1.13 -9.67 19.27
N TYR A 23 0.91 -8.88 18.22
CA TYR A 23 0.30 -7.56 18.36
C TYR A 23 -1.14 -7.61 18.88
N TYR A 24 -1.86 -8.72 18.70
CA TYR A 24 -3.28 -8.87 19.05
C TYR A 24 -3.53 -9.44 20.45
N TRP A 25 -2.47 -9.82 21.19
CA TRP A 25 -2.58 -10.29 22.58
C TRP A 25 -1.76 -9.46 23.56
N THR A 26 -1.18 -8.33 23.13
CA THR A 26 -0.28 -7.52 23.98
C THR A 26 -0.95 -7.07 25.28
N ASP A 27 -2.23 -6.67 25.21
CA ASP A 27 -3.10 -6.29 26.33
C ASP A 27 -3.62 -7.49 27.14
N MET A 28 -3.26 -8.71 26.75
CA MET A 28 -3.65 -9.95 27.43
C MET A 28 -2.50 -10.52 28.28
N LEU A 29 -1.38 -9.81 28.36
CA LEU A 29 -0.26 -10.10 29.24
C LEU A 29 -0.51 -9.44 30.60
N ASP A 30 -0.01 -10.09 31.65
CA ASP A 30 -0.01 -9.57 33.00
C ASP A 30 1.26 -8.72 33.20
N ASP A 31 1.05 -7.43 33.49
CA ASP A 31 2.13 -6.47 33.73
C ASP A 31 2.86 -6.72 35.07
N GLU A 32 2.22 -7.42 36.01
CA GLU A 32 2.76 -7.67 37.35
C GLU A 32 3.56 -8.97 37.43
N THR A 33 3.33 -9.92 36.52
CA THR A 33 4.01 -11.23 36.50
C THR A 33 4.79 -11.38 35.20
N GLU A 34 6.12 -11.21 35.21
CA GLU A 34 7.12 -11.45 34.12
C GLU A 34 6.60 -11.66 32.66
N HIS A 35 5.61 -10.91 32.19
CA HIS A 35 4.88 -11.08 30.93
C HIS A 35 4.19 -12.45 30.74
N ASP A 36 3.66 -13.05 31.80
CA ASP A 36 2.74 -14.19 31.68
C ASP A 36 1.41 -13.74 31.09
N PHE A 37 0.64 -14.69 30.53
CA PHE A 37 -0.71 -14.38 30.02
C PHE A 37 -1.73 -14.36 31.15
N LEU A 38 -2.65 -13.39 31.11
CA LEU A 38 -3.79 -13.32 32.02
C LEU A 38 -4.58 -14.65 32.02
N PRO A 39 -5.16 -15.08 33.16
CA PRO A 39 -5.94 -16.32 33.24
C PRO A 39 -7.18 -16.38 32.32
N THR A 40 -7.64 -15.21 31.88
CA THR A 40 -8.74 -15.01 30.93
C THR A 40 -8.30 -15.02 29.47
N ALA A 41 -6.99 -15.00 29.19
CA ALA A 41 -6.47 -14.89 27.84
C ALA A 41 -6.73 -16.17 27.04
N LEU A 42 -7.64 -16.11 26.07
CA LEU A 42 -7.98 -17.19 25.15
C LEU A 42 -7.34 -16.95 23.78
N PHE A 43 -6.79 -18.01 23.17
CA PHE A 43 -6.23 -17.92 21.82
C PHE A 43 -7.29 -17.56 20.76
N ASP A 44 -8.52 -18.03 20.93
CA ASP A 44 -9.62 -17.74 20.00
C ASP A 44 -9.95 -16.23 19.95
N ASP A 45 -9.79 -15.51 21.07
CA ASP A 45 -9.97 -14.06 21.11
C ASP A 45 -8.90 -13.33 20.29
N VAL A 46 -7.65 -13.81 20.35
CA VAL A 46 -6.55 -13.29 19.53
C VAL A 46 -6.87 -13.47 18.05
N LEU A 47 -7.36 -14.66 17.67
CA LEU A 47 -7.76 -14.94 16.30
C LEU A 47 -8.94 -14.07 15.86
N ALA A 48 -9.93 -13.86 16.73
CA ALA A 48 -11.06 -12.98 16.44
C ALA A 48 -10.59 -11.55 16.18
N ARG A 49 -9.67 -11.02 17.01
CA ARG A 49 -9.05 -9.70 16.83
C ARG A 49 -8.27 -9.59 15.53
N TYR A 50 -7.44 -10.59 15.22
CA TYR A 50 -6.72 -10.66 13.95
C TYR A 50 -7.66 -10.67 12.73
N ASN A 51 -8.70 -11.50 12.78
CA ASN A 51 -9.66 -11.62 11.68
C ASN A 51 -10.48 -10.34 11.49
N PHE A 52 -10.84 -9.66 12.59
CA PHE A 52 -11.50 -8.36 12.54
C PHE A 52 -10.63 -7.33 11.80
N ASP A 53 -9.37 -7.17 12.20
CA ASP A 53 -8.43 -6.24 11.54
C ASP A 53 -8.22 -6.60 10.06
N ARG A 54 -8.07 -7.89 9.75
CA ARG A 54 -7.98 -8.37 8.36
C ARG A 54 -9.19 -7.95 7.54
N ASN A 55 -10.40 -8.16 8.06
CA ASN A 55 -11.64 -7.83 7.35
C ASN A 55 -11.83 -6.31 7.23
N LEU A 56 -11.50 -5.55 8.27
CA LEU A 56 -11.53 -4.09 8.22
C LEU A 56 -10.59 -3.55 7.14
N ARG A 57 -9.36 -4.09 7.05
CA ARG A 57 -8.39 -3.70 6.03
C ARG A 57 -8.92 -3.94 4.60
N LEU A 58 -9.66 -5.02 4.37
CA LEU A 58 -10.27 -5.29 3.06
C LEU A 58 -11.30 -4.22 2.68
N VAL A 59 -12.19 -3.86 3.62
CA VAL A 59 -13.20 -2.81 3.39
C VAL A 59 -12.53 -1.44 3.18
N LEU A 60 -11.49 -1.14 3.94
CA LEU A 60 -10.74 0.12 3.78
C LEU A 60 -10.04 0.19 2.42
N PHE A 61 -9.43 -0.90 1.95
CA PHE A 61 -8.79 -0.90 0.64
C PHE A 61 -9.78 -0.71 -0.50
N ASP A 62 -10.95 -1.33 -0.44
CA ASP A 62 -12.04 -1.10 -1.40
C ASP A 62 -12.47 0.38 -1.45
N ALA A 63 -12.64 1.01 -0.30
CA ALA A 63 -12.96 2.45 -0.23
C ALA A 63 -11.82 3.35 -0.75
N ILE A 64 -10.56 3.02 -0.41
CA ILE A 64 -9.38 3.76 -0.85
C ILE A 64 -9.23 3.66 -2.37
N GLU A 65 -9.48 2.49 -2.97
CA GLU A 65 -9.41 2.28 -4.42
C GLU A 65 -10.33 3.27 -5.16
N ILE A 66 -11.59 3.41 -4.71
CA ILE A 66 -12.55 4.35 -5.30
C ILE A 66 -12.04 5.78 -5.20
N ILE A 67 -11.53 6.17 -4.04
CA ILE A 67 -10.98 7.52 -3.80
C ILE A 67 -9.76 7.77 -4.69
N GLU A 68 -8.85 6.80 -4.81
CA GLU A 68 -7.64 6.89 -5.62
C GLU A 68 -7.99 7.14 -7.09
N VAL A 69 -8.88 6.33 -7.66
CA VAL A 69 -9.31 6.46 -9.06
C VAL A 69 -9.97 7.82 -9.31
N ALA A 70 -10.87 8.23 -8.42
CA ALA A 70 -11.55 9.52 -8.53
C ALA A 70 -10.57 10.71 -8.43
N LEU A 71 -9.63 10.66 -7.48
CA LEU A 71 -8.63 11.70 -7.28
C LEU A 71 -7.68 11.80 -8.47
N ARG A 72 -7.13 10.67 -8.94
CA ARG A 72 -6.25 10.62 -10.12
C ARG A 72 -6.95 11.21 -11.35
N ALA A 73 -8.21 10.81 -11.58
CA ALA A 73 -9.00 11.34 -12.68
C ALA A 73 -9.24 12.86 -12.56
N LYS A 74 -9.52 13.36 -11.36
CA LYS A 74 -9.72 14.81 -11.12
C LYS A 74 -8.45 15.61 -11.38
N ILE A 75 -7.30 15.16 -10.87
CA ILE A 75 -6.01 15.82 -11.06
C ILE A 75 -5.68 15.89 -12.55
N ILE A 76 -5.69 14.74 -13.24
CA ILE A 76 -5.34 14.67 -14.67
C ILE A 76 -6.26 15.56 -15.49
N ASN A 77 -7.58 15.46 -15.31
CA ASN A 77 -8.53 16.25 -16.10
C ASN A 77 -8.38 17.75 -15.84
N HIS A 78 -8.27 18.16 -14.57
CA HIS A 78 -8.20 19.58 -14.23
C HIS A 78 -6.92 20.22 -14.76
N LEU A 79 -5.76 19.61 -14.50
CA LEU A 79 -4.47 20.15 -14.92
C LEU A 79 -4.29 20.08 -16.44
N SER A 80 -4.76 19.00 -17.08
CA SER A 80 -4.65 18.90 -18.54
C SER A 80 -5.49 19.95 -19.26
N GLN A 81 -6.68 20.27 -18.74
CA GLN A 81 -7.50 21.35 -19.28
C GLN A 81 -6.87 22.72 -19.02
N ALA A 82 -6.35 22.96 -17.82
CA ALA A 82 -5.73 24.23 -17.45
C ALA A 82 -4.44 24.52 -18.26
N LYS A 83 -3.69 23.48 -18.64
CA LYS A 83 -2.43 23.60 -19.39
C LYS A 83 -2.56 23.30 -20.89
N GLY A 84 -3.73 22.84 -21.33
CA GLY A 84 -4.01 22.49 -22.73
C GLY A 84 -3.25 21.26 -23.23
N ASN A 85 -2.62 20.47 -22.35
CA ASN A 85 -1.89 19.26 -22.71
C ASN A 85 -1.95 18.21 -21.57
N GLY A 86 -1.84 16.93 -21.92
CA GLY A 86 -1.87 15.81 -20.96
C GLY A 86 -0.54 15.51 -20.26
N LEU A 87 0.54 16.19 -20.65
CA LEU A 87 1.90 15.99 -20.15
C LEU A 87 2.34 17.14 -19.23
N TRP A 88 1.38 17.77 -18.55
CA TRP A 88 1.61 18.92 -17.66
C TRP A 88 2.68 18.63 -16.59
N TYR A 89 2.84 17.36 -16.20
CA TYR A 89 3.81 16.93 -15.19
C TYR A 89 5.27 16.98 -15.68
N LEU A 90 5.51 17.24 -16.97
CA LEU A 90 6.84 17.52 -17.53
C LEU A 90 7.16 19.02 -17.58
N ASP A 91 6.21 19.88 -17.21
CA ASP A 91 6.42 21.33 -17.15
C ASP A 91 7.01 21.71 -15.78
N LYS A 92 8.32 21.96 -15.76
CA LYS A 92 9.04 22.35 -14.53
C LYS A 92 8.52 23.63 -13.88
N THR A 93 7.84 24.50 -14.62
CA THR A 93 7.30 25.77 -14.07
C THR A 93 6.11 25.55 -13.13
N LEU A 94 5.55 24.34 -13.11
CA LEU A 94 4.46 23.95 -12.21
C LEU A 94 4.93 23.43 -10.86
N PHE A 95 6.24 23.31 -10.67
CA PHE A 95 6.85 22.83 -9.44
C PHE A 95 7.57 23.98 -8.73
N GLU A 96 7.38 24.06 -7.42
CA GLU A 96 8.06 25.09 -6.61
C GLU A 96 9.57 24.83 -6.48
N ARG A 97 9.96 23.55 -6.61
CA ARG A 97 11.31 23.05 -6.37
C ARG A 97 11.81 22.25 -7.56
N GLU A 98 12.90 22.69 -8.16
CA GLU A 98 13.49 22.08 -9.37
C GLU A 98 14.15 20.74 -9.07
N ASP A 99 14.83 20.61 -7.92
CA ASP A 99 15.40 19.34 -7.44
C ASP A 99 14.31 18.25 -7.31
N TYR A 100 13.17 18.60 -6.73
CA TYR A 100 12.05 17.68 -6.60
C TYR A 100 11.44 17.29 -7.96
N PHE A 101 11.36 18.24 -8.90
CA PHE A 101 10.87 17.95 -10.25
C PHE A 101 11.76 16.94 -10.98
N GLU A 102 13.07 17.12 -10.90
CA GLU A 102 14.04 16.20 -11.53
C GLU A 102 13.90 14.78 -10.96
N ASP A 103 13.88 14.64 -9.64
CA ASP A 103 13.68 13.34 -8.97
C ASP A 103 12.33 12.72 -9.37
N PHE A 104 11.25 13.52 -9.36
CA PHE A 104 9.91 13.06 -9.72
C PHE A 104 9.84 12.52 -11.16
N VAL A 105 10.44 13.23 -12.12
CA VAL A 105 10.46 12.79 -13.53
C VAL A 105 11.33 11.55 -13.70
N LEU A 106 12.45 11.45 -12.99
CA LEU A 106 13.31 10.26 -13.01
C LEU A 106 12.59 9.02 -12.47
N ASP A 107 11.90 9.16 -11.34
CA ASP A 107 11.09 8.08 -10.74
C ASP A 107 9.97 7.64 -11.68
N LEU A 108 9.26 8.61 -12.29
CA LEU A 108 8.19 8.32 -13.23
C LEU A 108 8.70 7.54 -14.46
N LYS A 109 9.87 7.92 -15.00
CA LYS A 109 10.51 7.20 -16.10
C LYS A 109 10.91 5.78 -15.70
N TYR A 110 11.48 5.62 -14.51
CA TYR A 110 11.88 4.33 -13.99
C TYR A 110 10.66 3.40 -13.86
N GLU A 111 9.57 3.87 -13.23
CA GLU A 111 8.35 3.09 -13.09
C GLU A 111 7.68 2.79 -14.44
N PHE A 112 7.65 3.76 -15.35
CA PHE A 112 7.09 3.56 -16.69
C PHE A 112 7.90 2.52 -17.49
N SER A 113 9.23 2.53 -17.38
CA SER A 113 10.11 1.56 -18.05
C SER A 113 9.93 0.13 -17.55
N ARG A 114 9.62 -0.04 -16.26
CA ARG A 114 9.44 -1.35 -15.61
C ARG A 114 7.99 -1.84 -15.70
N SER A 115 7.06 -0.98 -16.13
CA SER A 115 5.65 -1.32 -16.22
C SER A 115 5.40 -2.53 -17.10
N THR A 116 4.60 -3.47 -16.60
CA THR A 116 4.18 -4.65 -17.36
C THR A 116 2.93 -4.42 -18.19
N GLU A 117 2.31 -3.25 -18.05
CA GLU A 117 1.06 -2.87 -18.70
C GLU A 117 1.21 -2.85 -20.24
N PRO A 118 0.26 -3.44 -20.98
CA PRO A 118 0.33 -3.49 -22.45
C PRO A 118 0.51 -2.12 -23.09
N PHE A 119 -0.22 -1.10 -22.62
CA PHE A 119 -0.17 0.25 -23.17
C PHE A 119 1.22 0.90 -23.00
N ALA A 120 1.87 0.68 -21.86
CA ALA A 120 3.18 1.28 -21.57
C ALA A 120 4.25 0.67 -22.49
N LYS A 121 4.22 -0.66 -22.66
CA LYS A 121 5.12 -1.37 -23.59
C LYS A 121 4.92 -0.93 -25.03
N GLU A 122 3.67 -0.81 -25.47
CA GLU A 122 3.34 -0.35 -26.83
C GLU A 122 3.80 1.09 -27.05
N TYR A 123 3.57 1.98 -26.09
CA TYR A 123 4.04 3.36 -26.16
C TYR A 123 5.57 3.44 -26.27
N ILE A 124 6.31 2.73 -25.41
CA ILE A 124 7.78 2.68 -25.45
C ILE A 124 8.29 2.14 -26.79
N ALA A 125 7.68 1.07 -27.30
CA ALA A 125 8.08 0.47 -28.58
C ALA A 125 7.86 1.43 -29.77
N ASN A 126 6.80 2.25 -29.70
CA ASN A 126 6.42 3.18 -30.77
C ASN A 126 7.06 4.57 -30.65
N ALA A 127 7.68 4.90 -29.52
CA ALA A 127 8.28 6.20 -29.26
C ALA A 127 9.79 6.06 -28.94
N PRO A 128 10.68 5.94 -29.95
CA PRO A 128 12.11 5.63 -29.74
C PRO A 128 12.92 6.66 -28.91
N ASN A 129 12.37 7.85 -28.65
CA ASN A 129 12.97 8.92 -27.84
C ASN A 129 12.11 9.30 -26.62
N TRP A 130 11.23 8.40 -26.17
CA TRP A 130 10.31 8.68 -25.05
C TRP A 130 11.05 9.08 -23.75
N ASP A 131 12.31 8.67 -23.59
CA ASP A 131 13.16 9.01 -22.46
C ASP A 131 14.03 10.26 -22.67
N ALA A 132 14.24 10.67 -23.93
CA ALA A 132 15.18 11.70 -24.34
C ALA A 132 14.61 13.13 -24.30
N GLU A 133 13.30 13.31 -24.41
CA GLU A 133 12.63 14.63 -24.40
C GLU A 133 12.59 15.33 -23.01
N SER A 134 13.32 14.82 -22.02
CA SER A 134 13.40 15.44 -20.69
C SER A 134 14.83 15.53 -20.13
N ARG A 135 15.84 15.43 -21.01
CA ARG A 135 17.17 15.93 -20.69
C ARG A 135 17.24 17.39 -21.11
N TRP A 136 17.11 18.30 -20.15
CA TRP A 136 17.52 19.69 -20.30
C TRP A 136 19.03 19.77 -20.07
#